data_AF-A0A936RQX3-F1
#
_entry.id   AF-A0A936RQX3-F1
#
_cell.length_a   1.000
_cell.length_b   1.000
_cell.length_c   1.000
_cell.angle_alpha   90.00
_cell.angle_beta   90.00
_cell.angle_gamma   90.00
#
_symmetry.space_group_name_H-M   'P 1'
#
loop_
_entity.id
_entity.type
_entity.pdbx_description
1 polymer ?
#
loop_
_entity_poly.entity_id
_entity_poly.type
_entity_poly.pdbx_seq_one_letter_code
_entity_poly.pdbx_strand_id
1 'polypeptide(L)'
;MAGQKSWPAWKRSTPDSIFIIKKIIDSITDFFKSFEPQIVLNGHSGGGSFIFGYLDAVENIPVSIKRIAFLDSDYGYDEVKHAHKLVNWLQTGKANKLLVLAYNDSIVIYNGKPLVSATGGTWYRSRLLQRNLAKTFDFSTVTDTAFISHTALGGRIQMILKENPAGLIYHTEQVARNGFILSLLSASKFDSKKQFTYFGERVYQNFISD
;
A
#
# COMPACT_ATOMS: atom_id res chain seq x y z
N MET A 1 12.37 -25.80 -2.01
CA MET A 1 12.28 -24.67 -1.05
C MET A 1 11.89 -23.39 -1.80
N ALA A 2 10.79 -22.75 -1.42
CA ALA A 2 10.20 -21.56 -2.06
C ALA A 2 10.96 -20.23 -1.78
N GLY A 3 12.24 -20.30 -1.38
CA GLY A 3 12.97 -19.18 -0.77
C GLY A 3 13.17 -17.94 -1.66
N GLN A 4 12.99 -18.08 -2.98
CA GLN A 4 13.05 -16.96 -3.94
C GLN A 4 11.69 -16.61 -4.57
N LYS A 5 10.57 -17.15 -4.08
CA LYS A 5 9.24 -16.92 -4.68
C LYS A 5 8.57 -15.62 -4.24
N SER A 6 9.22 -14.78 -3.43
CA SER A 6 8.68 -13.48 -3.00
C SER A 6 9.40 -12.32 -3.70
N TRP A 7 8.67 -11.26 -4.04
CA TRP A 7 9.25 -10.06 -4.64
C TRP A 7 10.41 -9.45 -3.85
N PRO A 8 10.38 -9.36 -2.49
CA PRO A 8 11.52 -8.85 -1.73
C PRO A 8 12.77 -9.73 -1.82
N ALA A 9 12.59 -11.06 -1.82
CA ALA A 9 13.72 -11.98 -1.99
C ALA A 9 14.30 -11.87 -3.40
N TRP A 10 13.43 -11.95 -4.41
CA TRP A 10 13.81 -11.84 -5.82
C TRP A 10 14.50 -10.51 -6.13
N LYS A 11 13.95 -9.37 -5.70
CA LYS A 11 14.53 -8.04 -5.93
C LYS A 11 15.96 -7.93 -5.37
N ARG A 12 16.23 -8.55 -4.21
CA ARG A 12 17.56 -8.54 -3.58
C ARG A 12 18.57 -9.45 -4.27
N SER A 13 18.14 -10.59 -4.79
CA SER A 13 19.04 -11.59 -5.39
C SER A 13 19.23 -11.46 -6.89
N THR A 14 18.40 -10.67 -7.58
CA THR A 14 18.43 -10.52 -9.04
C THR A 14 19.13 -9.22 -9.44
N PRO A 15 20.25 -9.29 -10.18
CA PRO A 15 20.87 -8.12 -10.80
C PRO A 15 19.86 -7.35 -11.68
N ASP A 16 19.97 -6.03 -11.70
CA ASP A 16 19.09 -5.15 -12.49
C ASP A 16 17.59 -5.30 -12.20
N SER A 17 17.22 -5.85 -11.04
CA SER A 17 15.83 -6.17 -10.68
C SER A 17 14.87 -4.99 -10.83
N ILE A 18 15.30 -3.76 -10.52
CA ILE A 18 14.45 -2.57 -10.66
C ILE A 18 14.14 -2.26 -12.14
N PHE A 19 15.10 -2.45 -13.05
CA PHE A 19 14.90 -2.26 -14.48
C PHE A 19 13.99 -3.34 -15.06
N ILE A 20 14.13 -4.58 -14.57
CA ILE A 20 13.24 -5.68 -14.95
C ILE A 20 11.80 -5.41 -14.48
N ILE A 21 11.60 -4.95 -13.24
CA ILE A 21 10.28 -4.57 -12.72
C ILE A 21 9.65 -3.48 -13.59
N LYS A 22 10.41 -2.43 -13.92
CA LYS A 22 9.95 -1.38 -14.83
C LYS A 22 9.56 -1.95 -16.19
N LYS A 23 10.40 -2.81 -16.78
CA LYS A 23 10.13 -3.46 -18.06
C LYS A 23 8.85 -4.31 -18.04
N ILE A 24 8.56 -4.99 -16.93
CA ILE A 24 7.30 -5.76 -16.77
C ILE A 24 6.10 -4.82 -16.87
N ILE A 25 6.09 -3.73 -16.12
CA ILE A 25 4.98 -2.75 -16.14
C ILE A 25 4.86 -2.12 -17.54
N ASP A 26 5.97 -1.68 -18.13
CA ASP A 26 5.98 -1.07 -19.46
C ASP A 26 5.44 -2.03 -20.52
N SER A 27 5.91 -3.29 -20.52
CA SER A 27 5.49 -4.29 -21.51
C SER A 27 4.00 -4.65 -21.38
N ILE A 28 3.49 -4.79 -20.14
CA ILE A 28 2.06 -5.04 -19.91
C ILE A 28 1.24 -3.84 -20.38
N THR A 29 1.69 -2.62 -20.07
CA THR A 29 1.00 -1.39 -20.49
C THR A 29 0.97 -1.25 -22.01
N ASP A 30 2.07 -1.58 -22.68
CA ASP A 30 2.20 -1.48 -24.13
C ASP A 30 1.24 -2.42 -24.88
N PHE A 31 0.93 -3.60 -24.34
CA PHE A 31 -0.09 -4.49 -24.91
C PHE A 31 -1.46 -3.83 -25.02
N PHE A 32 -1.77 -2.90 -24.12
CA PHE A 32 -3.06 -2.21 -24.07
C PHE A 32 -2.97 -0.75 -24.51
N LYS A 33 -1.86 -0.33 -25.14
CA LYS A 33 -1.58 1.08 -25.45
C LYS A 33 -2.68 1.77 -26.25
N SER A 34 -3.33 1.06 -27.17
CA SER A 34 -4.46 1.57 -27.98
C SER A 34 -5.69 1.96 -27.15
N PHE A 35 -5.77 1.51 -25.90
CA PHE A 35 -6.86 1.80 -24.96
C PHE A 35 -6.50 2.88 -23.93
N GLU A 36 -5.31 3.49 -24.02
CA GLU A 36 -4.82 4.50 -23.08
C GLU A 36 -4.99 4.10 -21.59
N PRO A 37 -4.40 2.96 -21.17
CA PRO A 37 -4.74 2.33 -19.91
C PRO A 37 -4.33 3.18 -18.70
N GLN A 38 -5.21 3.22 -17.70
CA GLN A 38 -4.88 3.70 -16.37
C GLN A 38 -4.33 2.55 -15.52
N ILE A 39 -3.25 2.82 -14.79
CA ILE A 39 -2.55 1.80 -14.01
C ILE A 39 -2.83 2.01 -12.52
N VAL A 40 -3.13 0.89 -11.85
CA VAL A 40 -3.26 0.81 -10.40
C VAL A 40 -2.18 -0.13 -9.89
N LEU A 41 -1.26 0.40 -9.08
CA LEU A 41 -0.25 -0.41 -8.39
C LEU A 41 -0.81 -0.78 -7.02
N ASN A 42 -1.07 -2.06 -6.81
CA ASN A 42 -1.66 -2.58 -5.58
C ASN A 42 -0.84 -3.75 -5.05
N GLY A 43 -0.29 -3.60 -3.85
CA GLY A 43 0.62 -4.58 -3.26
C GLY A 43 0.09 -5.03 -1.91
N HIS A 44 0.12 -6.33 -1.65
CA HIS A 44 0.01 -6.92 -0.32
C HIS A 44 1.30 -7.64 0.05
N SER A 45 1.71 -7.57 1.32
CA SER A 45 2.88 -8.28 1.83
C SER A 45 4.13 -8.04 0.96
N GLY A 46 4.73 -9.10 0.41
CA GLY A 46 5.82 -9.08 -0.57
C GLY A 46 5.62 -8.11 -1.74
N GLY A 47 4.36 -7.95 -2.20
CA GLY A 47 4.01 -7.17 -3.39
C GLY A 47 4.39 -5.69 -3.32
N GLY A 48 4.48 -5.12 -2.12
CA GLY A 48 4.99 -3.75 -1.97
C GLY A 48 6.43 -3.57 -2.43
N SER A 49 7.26 -4.63 -2.35
CA SER A 49 8.62 -4.60 -2.88
C SER A 49 8.67 -4.47 -4.40
N PHE A 50 7.67 -5.03 -5.11
CA PHE A 50 7.50 -4.81 -6.55
C PHE A 50 7.18 -3.33 -6.82
N ILE A 51 6.24 -2.74 -6.09
CA ILE A 51 5.89 -1.32 -6.22
C ILE A 51 7.11 -0.43 -5.95
N PHE A 52 7.81 -0.61 -4.83
CA PHE A 52 9.01 0.19 -4.54
C PHE A 52 10.14 -0.08 -5.54
N GLY A 53 10.29 -1.31 -6.06
CA GLY A 53 11.22 -1.58 -7.15
C GLY A 53 10.89 -0.78 -8.42
N TYR A 54 9.61 -0.61 -8.74
CA TYR A 54 9.19 0.29 -9.81
C TYR A 54 9.51 1.75 -9.50
N LEU A 55 9.17 2.22 -8.29
CA LEU A 55 9.43 3.60 -7.85
C LEU A 55 10.93 3.92 -7.81
N ASP A 56 11.78 2.94 -7.50
CA ASP A 56 13.25 3.05 -7.56
C ASP A 56 13.73 3.23 -9.02
N ALA A 57 13.09 2.56 -9.99
CA ALA A 57 13.50 2.54 -11.39
C ALA A 57 13.07 3.77 -12.21
N VAL A 58 12.05 4.50 -11.77
CA VAL A 58 11.52 5.67 -12.48
C VAL A 58 11.99 6.96 -11.82
N GLU A 59 12.36 7.96 -12.60
CA GLU A 59 12.70 9.28 -12.05
C GLU A 59 11.47 9.97 -11.45
N ASN A 60 10.37 9.95 -12.20
CA ASN A 60 9.06 10.47 -11.79
C ASN A 60 8.00 9.39 -11.98
N ILE A 61 7.00 9.36 -11.09
CA ILE A 61 5.86 8.44 -11.22
C ILE A 61 5.01 8.89 -12.42
N PRO A 62 4.81 8.05 -13.45
CA PRO A 62 4.10 8.47 -14.65
C PRO A 62 2.63 8.83 -14.40
N VAL A 63 2.10 9.74 -15.22
CA VAL A 63 0.69 10.19 -15.14
C VAL A 63 -0.32 9.08 -15.43
N SER A 64 0.09 7.98 -16.06
CA SER A 64 -0.73 6.78 -16.26
C SER A 64 -0.99 6.02 -14.97
N ILE A 65 -0.10 6.13 -13.97
CA ILE A 65 -0.33 5.60 -12.62
C ILE A 65 -1.35 6.50 -11.92
N LYS A 66 -2.57 5.99 -11.71
CA LYS A 66 -3.67 6.73 -11.04
C LYS A 66 -3.82 6.38 -9.58
N ARG A 67 -3.32 5.22 -9.16
CA ARG A 67 -3.43 4.77 -7.78
C ARG A 67 -2.24 3.92 -7.36
N ILE A 68 -1.78 4.17 -6.15
CA ILE A 68 -0.83 3.32 -5.44
C ILE A 68 -1.49 2.90 -4.12
N ALA A 69 -1.55 1.60 -3.87
CA ALA A 69 -2.09 1.04 -2.63
C ALA A 69 -1.12 0.04 -2.01
N PHE A 70 -0.82 0.24 -0.74
CA PHE A 70 -0.03 -0.66 0.08
C PHE A 70 -0.93 -1.29 1.14
N LEU A 71 -1.12 -2.60 1.07
CA LEU A 71 -1.88 -3.38 2.03
C LEU A 71 -0.85 -4.16 2.85
N ASP A 72 -0.46 -3.61 3.99
CA ASP A 72 0.54 -4.22 4.85
C ASP A 72 1.84 -4.56 4.12
N SER A 73 2.26 -3.62 3.27
CA SER A 73 3.32 -3.86 2.29
C SER A 73 4.25 -2.66 2.09
N ASP A 74 4.12 -1.62 2.88
CA ASP A 74 4.90 -0.39 2.74
C ASP A 74 6.25 -0.45 3.47
N TYR A 75 6.65 -1.62 4.00
CA TYR A 75 7.89 -1.76 4.78
C TYR A 75 9.17 -1.43 4.00
N GLY A 76 9.12 -1.42 2.67
CA GLY A 76 10.20 -0.97 1.79
C GLY A 76 10.31 0.55 1.61
N TYR A 77 9.43 1.34 2.26
CA TYR A 77 9.45 2.79 2.15
C TYR A 77 10.77 3.37 2.69
N ASP A 78 11.30 4.31 1.93
CA ASP A 78 12.55 5.02 2.16
C ASP A 78 12.31 6.50 1.85
N GLU A 79 12.60 7.37 2.81
CA GLU A 79 12.32 8.81 2.70
C GLU A 79 13.08 9.46 1.55
N VAL A 80 14.38 9.16 1.44
CA VAL A 80 15.28 9.79 0.46
C VAL A 80 14.86 9.40 -0.96
N LYS A 81 14.50 8.14 -1.18
CA LYS A 81 14.15 7.62 -2.50
C LYS A 81 12.73 7.94 -2.95
N HIS A 82 11.78 7.96 -2.02
CA HIS A 82 10.36 7.89 -2.37
C HIS A 82 9.54 9.13 -2.03
N ALA A 83 9.89 9.88 -0.98
CA ALA A 83 9.02 10.95 -0.47
C ALA A 83 8.74 12.01 -1.54
N HIS A 84 9.78 12.53 -2.18
CA HIS A 84 9.67 13.55 -3.24
C HIS A 84 8.86 13.04 -4.45
N LYS A 85 9.09 11.80 -4.89
CA LYS A 85 8.36 11.19 -6.01
C LYS A 85 6.87 11.08 -5.72
N LEU A 86 6.50 10.65 -4.52
CA LEU A 86 5.10 10.54 -4.09
C LEU A 86 4.44 11.92 -3.96
N VAL A 87 5.12 12.91 -3.38
CA VAL A 87 4.60 14.28 -3.26
C VAL A 87 4.33 14.88 -4.63
N ASN A 88 5.30 14.84 -5.54
CA ASN A 88 5.16 15.38 -6.89
C ASN A 88 4.01 14.69 -7.64
N TRP A 89 3.91 13.37 -7.53
CA TRP A 89 2.83 12.60 -8.15
C TRP A 89 1.45 12.98 -7.59
N LEU A 90 1.33 13.17 -6.28
CA LEU A 90 0.06 13.55 -5.63
C LEU A 90 -0.38 14.99 -5.94
N GLN A 91 0.58 15.90 -6.18
CA GLN A 91 0.33 17.29 -6.58
C GLN A 91 -0.05 17.43 -8.06
N THR A 92 0.60 16.67 -8.95
CA THR A 92 0.39 16.78 -10.41
C THR A 92 -0.94 16.19 -10.87
N GLY A 93 -1.38 15.07 -10.31
CA GLY A 93 -2.63 14.43 -10.70
C GLY A 93 -3.76 14.70 -9.72
N LYS A 94 -4.73 15.52 -10.12
CA LYS A 94 -5.97 15.76 -9.33
C LYS A 94 -6.76 14.48 -9.03
N ALA A 95 -6.52 13.40 -9.79
CA ALA A 95 -7.15 12.09 -9.61
C ALA A 95 -6.23 11.04 -8.97
N ASN A 96 -4.97 11.37 -8.67
CA ASN A 96 -4.00 10.42 -8.12
C ASN A 96 -4.33 10.12 -6.66
N LYS A 97 -4.30 8.83 -6.30
CA LYS A 97 -4.78 8.31 -5.01
C LYS A 97 -3.76 7.40 -4.34
N LEU A 98 -3.45 7.68 -3.08
CA LEU A 98 -2.59 6.85 -2.23
C LEU A 98 -3.42 6.23 -1.10
N LEU A 99 -3.38 4.90 -0.98
CA LEU A 99 -3.90 4.18 0.18
C LEU A 99 -2.77 3.42 0.87
N VAL A 100 -2.72 3.53 2.20
CA VAL A 100 -1.86 2.69 3.04
C VAL A 100 -2.72 2.06 4.13
N LEU A 101 -2.72 0.73 4.17
CA LEU A 101 -3.34 -0.06 5.24
C LEU A 101 -2.20 -0.75 6.00
N ALA A 102 -2.19 -0.60 7.32
CA ALA A 102 -1.27 -1.33 8.18
C ALA A 102 -1.97 -1.67 9.49
N TYR A 103 -1.39 -2.59 10.25
CA TYR A 103 -1.76 -2.84 11.63
C TYR A 103 -0.54 -2.65 12.52
N ASN A 104 -0.76 -2.52 13.83
CA ASN A 104 0.33 -2.45 14.79
C ASN A 104 1.01 -3.81 14.93
N ASP A 105 1.92 -4.08 14.00
CA ASP A 105 2.77 -5.28 13.93
C ASP A 105 3.98 -5.20 14.89
N SER A 106 4.32 -3.99 15.36
CA SER A 106 5.48 -3.73 16.22
C SER A 106 5.40 -4.36 17.61
N ILE A 107 4.20 -4.71 18.08
CA ILE A 107 3.96 -5.32 19.39
C ILE A 107 3.69 -6.84 19.30
N VAL A 108 3.68 -7.39 18.08
CA VAL A 108 3.38 -8.81 17.87
C VAL A 108 4.58 -9.65 18.27
N ILE A 109 4.34 -10.64 19.13
CA ILE A 109 5.31 -11.66 19.51
C ILE A 109 4.93 -12.98 18.83
N TYR A 110 5.85 -13.52 18.04
CA TYR A 110 5.70 -14.79 17.35
C TYR A 110 6.84 -15.72 17.77
N ASN A 111 6.50 -16.91 18.30
CA ASN A 111 7.47 -17.89 18.81
C ASN A 111 8.50 -17.29 19.78
N GLY A 112 8.03 -16.45 20.72
CA GLY A 112 8.86 -15.84 21.76
C GLY A 112 9.77 -14.70 21.27
N LYS A 113 9.63 -14.26 20.02
CA LYS A 113 10.42 -13.15 19.45
C LYS A 113 9.50 -12.11 18.81
N PRO A 114 9.91 -10.83 18.75
CA PRO A 114 9.20 -9.83 17.96
C PRO A 114 9.05 -10.31 16.50
N LEU A 115 7.84 -10.19 15.95
CA LEU A 115 7.56 -10.56 14.56
C LEU A 115 8.38 -9.71 13.58
N VAL A 116 8.49 -8.41 13.90
CA VAL A 116 9.25 -7.42 13.13
C VAL A 116 10.14 -6.62 14.08
N SER A 117 11.19 -6.00 13.54
CA SER A 117 11.97 -5.02 14.30
C SER A 117 11.16 -3.73 14.50
N ALA A 118 11.55 -2.93 15.49
CA ALA A 118 10.87 -1.67 15.84
C ALA A 118 10.65 -0.71 14.65
N THR A 119 11.52 -0.76 13.64
CA THR A 119 11.46 0.09 12.43
C THR A 119 11.28 -0.68 11.12
N GLY A 120 11.20 -2.01 11.21
CA GLY A 120 11.10 -2.90 10.06
C GLY A 120 9.67 -3.21 9.63
N GLY A 121 8.70 -3.04 10.54
CA GLY A 121 7.29 -3.30 10.30
C GLY A 121 6.56 -2.20 9.52
N THR A 122 5.37 -2.53 9.04
CA THR A 122 4.47 -1.61 8.33
C THR A 122 3.95 -0.54 9.28
N TRP A 123 3.75 -0.84 10.57
CA TRP A 123 3.32 0.16 11.56
C TRP A 123 4.25 1.38 11.59
N TYR A 124 5.56 1.14 11.69
CA TYR A 124 6.55 2.21 11.69
C TYR A 124 6.64 2.90 10.33
N ARG A 125 6.67 2.12 9.25
CA ARG A 125 6.90 2.62 7.89
C ARG A 125 5.73 3.45 7.37
N SER A 126 4.50 3.08 7.73
CA SER A 126 3.30 3.85 7.44
C SER A 126 3.32 5.19 8.17
N ARG A 127 3.70 5.21 9.46
CA ARG A 127 3.82 6.47 10.22
C ARG A 127 4.94 7.37 9.68
N LEU A 128 6.07 6.78 9.28
CA LEU A 128 7.16 7.51 8.65
C LEU A 128 6.72 8.13 7.31
N LEU A 129 6.04 7.37 6.47
CA LEU A 129 5.45 7.85 5.23
C LEU A 129 4.45 8.98 5.49
N GLN A 130 3.53 8.80 6.45
CA GLN A 130 2.54 9.81 6.83
C GLN A 130 3.22 11.11 7.26
N ARG A 131 4.20 11.04 8.16
CA ARG A 131 4.94 12.21 8.65
C ARG A 131 5.64 12.95 7.53
N ASN A 132 6.20 12.23 6.56
CA ASN A 132 6.91 12.84 5.43
C ASN A 132 5.94 13.50 4.45
N LEU A 133 4.78 12.90 4.19
CA LEU A 133 3.72 13.53 3.38
C LEU A 133 3.10 14.74 4.08
N ALA A 134 2.99 14.71 5.41
CA ALA A 134 2.45 15.82 6.21
C ALA A 134 3.34 17.07 6.19
N LYS A 135 4.58 16.98 5.70
CA LYS A 135 5.42 18.16 5.42
C LYS A 135 4.86 19.02 4.27
N THR A 136 3.96 18.47 3.45
CA THR A 136 3.40 19.14 2.26
C THR A 136 1.88 19.16 2.23
N PHE A 137 1.22 18.13 2.76
CA PHE A 137 -0.24 18.01 2.71
C PHE A 137 -0.83 18.13 4.11
N ASP A 138 -1.91 18.91 4.24
CA ASP A 138 -2.65 19.02 5.50
C ASP A 138 -3.47 17.75 5.74
N PHE A 139 -3.12 17.02 6.80
CA PHE A 139 -3.82 15.81 7.21
C PHE A 139 -4.86 16.10 8.29
N SER A 140 -6.06 15.54 8.09
CA SER A 140 -7.04 15.32 9.16
C SER A 140 -6.84 13.94 9.75
N THR A 141 -6.76 13.84 11.07
CA THR A 141 -6.61 12.57 11.79
C THR A 141 -7.84 12.27 12.62
N VAL A 142 -8.37 11.05 12.49
CA VAL A 142 -9.44 10.52 13.33
C VAL A 142 -8.94 9.24 13.98
N THR A 143 -9.10 9.14 15.29
CA THR A 143 -8.69 7.98 16.08
C THR A 143 -9.89 7.42 16.84
N ASP A 144 -10.07 6.12 16.79
CA ASP A 144 -10.96 5.37 17.68
C ASP A 144 -10.19 4.20 18.34
N THR A 145 -10.91 3.29 19.02
CA THR A 145 -10.31 2.15 19.73
C THR A 145 -9.67 1.11 18.80
N ALA A 146 -10.03 1.12 17.52
CA ALA A 146 -9.62 0.11 16.55
C ALA A 146 -8.68 0.67 15.47
N PHE A 147 -8.80 1.95 15.11
CA PHE A 147 -8.07 2.56 14.01
C PHE A 147 -7.60 3.98 14.29
N ILE A 148 -6.46 4.30 13.69
CA ILE A 148 -6.01 5.67 13.43
C ILE A 148 -6.09 5.89 11.93
N SER A 149 -6.88 6.88 11.51
CA SER A 149 -7.09 7.23 10.11
C SER A 149 -6.56 8.61 9.83
N HIS A 150 -5.55 8.71 8.98
CA HIS A 150 -5.03 9.96 8.44
C HIS A 150 -5.54 10.16 7.03
N THR A 151 -6.15 11.31 6.75
CA THR A 151 -6.68 11.66 5.43
C THR A 151 -6.21 13.03 4.98
N ALA A 152 -5.91 13.19 3.70
CA ALA A 152 -5.54 14.47 3.09
C ALA A 152 -6.05 14.57 1.64
N LEU A 153 -6.00 15.79 1.07
CA LEU A 153 -6.40 16.10 -0.30
C LEU A 153 -7.82 15.63 -0.65
N GLY A 154 -8.79 15.90 0.23
CA GLY A 154 -10.19 15.48 0.03
C GLY A 154 -10.36 13.96 0.03
N GLY A 155 -9.54 13.25 0.79
CA GLY A 155 -9.58 11.80 0.92
C GLY A 155 -8.80 11.04 -0.16
N ARG A 156 -8.07 11.71 -1.06
CA ARG A 156 -7.20 11.06 -2.05
C ARG A 156 -5.97 10.40 -1.43
N ILE A 157 -5.51 10.91 -0.30
CA ILE A 157 -4.50 10.25 0.52
C ILE A 157 -5.24 9.69 1.73
N GLN A 158 -5.16 8.38 1.94
CA GLN A 158 -5.72 7.71 3.10
C GLN A 158 -4.67 6.77 3.69
N MET A 159 -4.47 6.86 5.00
CA MET A 159 -3.59 5.97 5.76
C MET A 159 -4.38 5.48 6.96
N ILE A 160 -4.72 4.20 6.97
CA ILE A 160 -5.59 3.58 7.98
C ILE A 160 -4.77 2.53 8.73
N LEU A 161 -4.49 2.83 9.99
CA LEU A 161 -3.62 2.05 10.85
C LEU A 161 -4.48 1.35 11.92
N LYS A 162 -4.48 0.02 11.91
CA LYS A 162 -5.23 -0.80 12.86
C LYS A 162 -4.48 -0.96 14.19
N GLU A 163 -5.10 -0.56 15.28
CA GLU A 163 -4.63 -0.88 16.63
C GLU A 163 -4.71 -2.39 16.91
N ASN A 164 -3.77 -2.86 17.73
CA ASN A 164 -3.57 -4.29 17.99
C ASN A 164 -3.31 -4.62 19.48
N PRO A 165 -4.16 -4.19 20.42
CA PRO A 165 -3.90 -4.38 21.85
C PRO A 165 -3.68 -5.85 22.27
N ALA A 166 -4.22 -6.79 21.49
CA ALA A 166 -4.07 -8.22 21.72
C ALA A 166 -2.82 -8.85 21.08
N GLY A 167 -2.00 -8.09 20.34
CA GLY A 167 -0.77 -8.57 19.71
C GLY A 167 -1.00 -9.67 18.65
N LEU A 168 -2.13 -9.63 17.94
CA LEU A 168 -2.52 -10.63 16.95
C LEU A 168 -1.87 -10.37 15.58
N ILE A 169 -1.72 -11.41 14.75
CA ILE A 169 -1.21 -11.29 13.38
C ILE A 169 -2.40 -11.01 12.44
N TYR A 170 -2.55 -9.77 11.98
CA TYR A 170 -3.61 -9.37 11.04
C TYR A 170 -3.17 -9.33 9.57
N HIS A 171 -1.99 -9.87 9.25
CA HIS A 171 -1.35 -9.73 7.94
C HIS A 171 -2.26 -10.05 6.74
N THR A 172 -2.93 -11.20 6.75
CA THR A 172 -3.90 -11.61 5.70
C THR A 172 -5.32 -11.16 6.01
N GLU A 173 -5.65 -10.94 7.28
CA GLU A 173 -6.97 -10.47 7.71
C GLU A 173 -7.32 -9.10 7.12
N GLN A 174 -6.33 -8.21 6.97
CA GLN A 174 -6.52 -6.93 6.30
C GLN A 174 -7.08 -7.10 4.88
N VAL A 175 -6.57 -8.06 4.11
CA VAL A 175 -7.05 -8.35 2.75
C VAL A 175 -8.43 -9.01 2.80
N ALA A 176 -8.56 -10.04 3.65
CA ALA A 176 -9.77 -10.84 3.81
C ALA A 176 -10.98 -10.00 4.23
N ARG A 177 -10.75 -8.98 5.06
CA ARG A 177 -11.79 -8.09 5.59
C ARG A 177 -11.83 -6.78 4.81
N ASN A 178 -12.08 -6.91 3.52
CA ASN A 178 -12.35 -5.83 2.58
C ASN A 178 -11.19 -4.87 2.26
N GLY A 179 -9.93 -5.16 2.66
CA GLY A 179 -8.78 -4.31 2.33
C GLY A 179 -8.50 -4.19 0.83
N PHE A 180 -8.65 -5.29 0.08
CA PHE A 180 -8.53 -5.24 -1.39
C PHE A 180 -9.62 -4.37 -2.02
N ILE A 181 -10.87 -4.52 -1.57
CA ILE A 181 -11.98 -3.69 -2.03
C ILE A 181 -11.73 -2.21 -1.74
N LEU A 182 -11.32 -1.89 -0.51
CA LEU A 182 -10.97 -0.52 -0.13
C LEU A 182 -9.84 0.03 -1.00
N SER A 183 -8.81 -0.77 -1.27
CA SER A 183 -7.69 -0.34 -2.09
C SER A 183 -8.06 0.02 -3.52
N LEU A 184 -9.12 -0.56 -4.09
CA LEU A 184 -9.58 -0.17 -5.42
C LEU A 184 -10.58 0.99 -5.38
N LEU A 185 -11.42 1.04 -4.36
CA LEU A 185 -12.58 1.91 -4.32
C LEU A 185 -12.38 3.19 -3.49
N SER A 186 -11.32 3.29 -2.67
CA SER A 186 -11.14 4.47 -1.81
C SER A 186 -11.09 5.78 -2.60
N ALA A 187 -11.61 6.88 -2.06
CA ALA A 187 -11.75 8.15 -2.76
C ALA A 187 -12.54 8.05 -4.09
N SER A 188 -13.59 7.22 -4.09
CA SER A 188 -14.61 7.17 -5.15
C SER A 188 -15.99 7.24 -4.52
N LYS A 189 -17.04 7.38 -5.34
CA LYS A 189 -18.43 7.31 -4.86
C LYS A 189 -18.81 5.97 -4.21
N PHE A 190 -18.00 4.94 -4.42
CA PHE A 190 -18.17 3.61 -3.84
C PHE A 190 -17.44 3.44 -2.49
N ASP A 191 -16.64 4.43 -2.08
CA ASP A 191 -16.01 4.48 -0.76
C ASP A 191 -17.06 4.88 0.30
N SER A 192 -17.95 3.95 0.63
CA SER A 192 -19.11 4.20 1.49
C SER A 192 -19.40 3.02 2.40
N LYS A 193 -19.65 3.33 3.68
CA LYS A 193 -20.09 2.35 4.69
C LYS A 193 -21.38 1.60 4.31
N LYS A 194 -22.19 2.15 3.39
CA LYS A 194 -23.38 1.47 2.84
C LYS A 194 -23.02 0.27 1.95
N GLN A 195 -21.81 0.24 1.38
CA GLN A 195 -21.37 -0.80 0.44
C GLN A 195 -20.44 -1.81 1.09
N PHE A 196 -19.46 -1.33 1.87
CA PHE A 196 -18.56 -2.18 2.63
C PHE A 196 -17.94 -1.40 3.79
N THR A 197 -17.41 -2.12 4.78
CA THR A 197 -16.61 -1.53 5.86
C THR A 197 -15.29 -2.27 5.94
N TYR A 198 -14.18 -1.54 5.91
CA TYR A 198 -12.86 -2.13 6.14
C TYR A 198 -12.82 -2.77 7.53
N PHE A 199 -12.31 -4.00 7.59
CA PHE A 199 -12.33 -4.84 8.80
C PHE A 199 -13.71 -5.33 9.28
N GLY A 200 -14.78 -5.03 8.53
CA GLY A 200 -16.12 -5.59 8.75
C GLY A 200 -16.32 -6.95 8.07
N GLU A 201 -17.58 -7.37 7.98
CA GLU A 201 -17.98 -8.60 7.27
C GLU A 201 -17.53 -8.57 5.81
N ARG A 202 -17.06 -9.72 5.32
CA ARG A 202 -16.52 -9.86 3.96
C ARG A 202 -17.64 -9.69 2.93
N VAL A 203 -17.56 -8.63 2.12
CA VAL A 203 -18.64 -8.29 1.17
C VAL A 203 -18.65 -9.11 -0.12
N TYR A 204 -17.62 -9.91 -0.33
CA TYR A 204 -17.44 -10.69 -1.55
C TYR A 204 -17.55 -12.21 -1.34
N GLN A 205 -18.01 -12.64 -0.16
CA GLN A 205 -18.11 -14.07 0.16
C GLN A 205 -18.98 -14.83 -0.85
N ASN A 206 -20.08 -14.24 -1.31
CA ASN A 206 -20.98 -14.86 -2.28
C ASN A 206 -20.42 -14.90 -3.72
N PHE A 207 -19.26 -14.27 -3.98
CA PHE A 207 -18.60 -14.29 -5.29
C PHE A 207 -17.38 -15.22 -5.33
N ILE A 208 -17.02 -15.84 -4.21
CA ILE A 208 -15.97 -16.87 -4.16
C ILE A 208 -16.68 -18.21 -4.33
N SER A 209 -16.43 -18.88 -5.44
CA SER A 209 -16.79 -20.30 -5.61
C SER A 209 -15.82 -21.19 -4.84
N ASP A 210 -16.34 -22.28 -4.27
CA ASP A 210 -15.56 -23.33 -3.58
C ASP A 210 -14.50 -23.98 -4.50
#